data_AF-A0A821WNQ6-F1
#
_entry.id   AF-A0A821WNQ6-F1
#
_cell.length_a   1.000
_cell.length_b   1.000
_cell.length_c   1.000
_cell.angle_alpha   90.00
_cell.angle_beta   90.00
_cell.angle_gamma   90.00
#
_symmetry.space_group_name_H-M   'P 1'
#
loop_
_entity.id
_entity.type
_entity.pdbx_description
1 polymer ?
#
loop_
_entity_poly.entity_id
_entity_poly.type
_entity_poly.pdbx_seq_one_letter_code
_entity_poly.pdbx_strand_id
1 'polypeptide(L)'
;MTDINRSFKIQAINRRFLPFDSEKEKEWQGPFYFVQGADCQPGLTYRWTGTQRIECTPDMSMKWDVEIEATRAVIKKLNQMQPKPKFFIVCGDIVDAFDFEEPFRTQQENDIKQVLNELDPSIPLVCVCGNH
;
A
#
# COMPACT_ATOMS: atom_id res chain seq x y z
N MET A 1 -0.54 -23.53 3.25
CA MET A 1 0.88 -23.21 3.05
C MET A 1 0.93 -21.90 2.30
N THR A 2 1.17 -20.79 3.01
CA THR A 2 1.41 -19.48 2.40
C THR A 2 2.80 -19.51 1.81
N ASP A 3 2.89 -19.24 0.51
CA ASP A 3 4.14 -19.27 -0.25
C ASP A 3 5.04 -18.11 0.22
N ILE A 4 6.05 -18.42 1.04
CA ILE A 4 6.89 -17.45 1.77
C ILE A 4 7.83 -16.66 0.82
N ASN A 5 7.85 -16.99 -0.48
CA ASN A 5 8.78 -16.43 -1.47
C ASN A 5 8.13 -15.52 -2.52
N ARG A 6 6.99 -14.89 -2.22
CA ARG A 6 6.39 -13.92 -3.15
C ARG A 6 7.10 -12.58 -3.01
N SER A 7 7.72 -12.08 -4.08
CA SER A 7 8.20 -10.70 -4.15
C SER A 7 7.11 -9.76 -4.64
N PHE A 8 7.11 -8.52 -4.15
CA PHE A 8 6.23 -7.46 -4.65
C PHE A 8 6.52 -7.23 -6.14
N LYS A 9 5.50 -7.35 -6.99
CA LYS A 9 5.63 -7.25 -8.45
C LYS A 9 4.74 -6.15 -9.00
N ILE A 10 5.34 -5.22 -9.73
CA ILE A 10 4.61 -4.23 -10.52
C ILE A 10 4.12 -4.92 -11.80
N GLN A 11 2.79 -4.93 -11.99
CA GLN A 11 2.14 -5.54 -13.16
C GLN A 11 1.51 -4.50 -14.11
N ALA A 12 1.72 -3.22 -13.83
CA ALA A 12 1.26 -2.14 -14.69
C ALA A 12 2.30 -1.82 -15.77
N ILE A 13 1.88 -1.75 -17.03
CA ILE A 13 2.71 -1.33 -18.17
C ILE A 13 1.95 -0.25 -18.92
N ASN A 14 2.62 0.86 -19.28
CA ASN A 14 2.01 1.96 -20.04
C ASN A 14 0.68 2.47 -19.43
N ARG A 15 0.65 2.62 -18.10
CA ARG A 15 -0.54 3.05 -17.33
C ARG A 15 -1.75 2.09 -17.45
N ARG A 16 -1.51 0.84 -17.82
CA ARG A 16 -2.54 -0.23 -17.88
C ARG A 16 -2.18 -1.36 -16.93
N PHE A 17 -3.15 -1.80 -16.16
CA PHE A 17 -3.02 -3.00 -15.34
C PHE A 17 -3.34 -4.22 -16.20
N LEU A 18 -2.32 -5.05 -16.49
CA LEU A 18 -2.45 -6.17 -17.44
C LEU A 18 -3.53 -7.20 -17.07
N PRO A 19 -3.79 -7.50 -15.79
CA PRO A 19 -4.85 -8.44 -15.44
C PRO A 19 -6.29 -7.93 -15.65
N PHE A 20 -6.52 -6.64 -15.92
CA PHE A 20 -7.84 -6.17 -16.33
C PHE A 20 -8.07 -6.51 -17.80
N ASP A 21 -9.10 -7.32 -18.06
CA ASP A 21 -9.45 -7.81 -19.39
C ASP A 21 -10.44 -6.82 -20.01
N SER A 22 -9.95 -5.92 -20.87
CA SER A 22 -10.78 -4.88 -21.45
C SER A 22 -11.97 -5.44 -22.24
N GLU A 23 -11.85 -6.61 -22.87
CA GLU A 23 -12.99 -7.15 -23.62
C GLU A 23 -14.10 -7.64 -22.68
N LYS A 24 -13.74 -8.15 -21.49
CA LYS A 24 -14.73 -8.63 -20.51
C LYS A 24 -15.24 -7.54 -19.57
N GLU A 25 -14.48 -6.47 -19.37
CA GLU A 25 -14.76 -5.43 -18.37
C GLU A 25 -15.23 -4.10 -18.98
N LYS A 26 -15.43 -4.05 -20.31
CA LYS A 26 -16.02 -2.89 -21.03
C LYS A 26 -17.48 -2.64 -20.70
N GLU A 27 -18.23 -3.70 -20.40
CA GLU A 27 -19.66 -3.63 -20.15
C GLU A 27 -19.96 -3.85 -18.66
N TRP A 28 -20.95 -3.13 -18.14
CA TRP A 28 -21.40 -3.30 -16.77
C TRP A 28 -22.12 -4.64 -16.60
N GLN A 29 -21.53 -5.55 -15.82
CA GLN A 29 -22.08 -6.90 -15.58
C GLN A 29 -22.89 -7.02 -14.27
N GLY A 30 -22.94 -5.95 -13.48
CA GLY A 30 -23.60 -5.96 -12.17
C GLY A 30 -22.84 -5.17 -11.10
N PRO A 31 -23.40 -5.04 -9.89
CA PRO A 31 -22.77 -4.30 -8.81
C PRO A 31 -21.46 -4.99 -8.39
N PHE A 32 -20.47 -4.18 -8.04
CA PHE A 32 -19.24 -4.61 -7.40
C PHE A 32 -18.88 -3.58 -6.33
N TYR A 33 -17.93 -3.92 -5.48
CA TYR A 33 -17.31 -2.98 -4.56
C TYR A 33 -15.80 -3.10 -4.64
N PHE A 34 -15.16 -2.03 -4.21
CA PHE A 34 -13.73 -1.90 -4.06
C PHE A 34 -13.46 -1.23 -2.72
N VAL A 35 -12.23 -1.32 -2.25
CA VAL A 35 -11.80 -0.60 -1.05
C VAL A 35 -10.80 0.48 -1.46
N GLN A 36 -10.93 1.65 -0.86
CA GLN A 36 -10.00 2.75 -1.01
C GLN A 36 -9.27 2.98 0.31
N GLY A 37 -7.96 2.87 0.28
CA GLY A 37 -7.05 3.43 1.29
C GLY A 37 -6.37 4.68 0.73
N ALA A 38 -5.72 5.42 1.61
CA ALA A 38 -4.92 6.60 1.30
C ALA A 38 -3.91 6.81 2.43
N ASP A 39 -2.86 7.58 2.17
CA ASP A 39 -1.99 8.17 3.19
C ASP A 39 -1.46 7.14 4.22
N CYS A 40 -0.88 6.04 3.73
CA CYS A 40 -0.31 5.02 4.62
C CYS A 40 0.86 5.58 5.44
N GLN A 41 1.65 6.49 4.84
CA GLN A 41 2.62 7.37 5.47
C GLN A 41 3.34 6.80 6.72
N PRO A 42 4.00 5.62 6.64
CA PRO A 42 4.77 5.06 7.74
C PRO A 42 5.74 6.08 8.33
N GLY A 43 5.61 6.30 9.64
CA GLY A 43 6.45 7.23 10.40
C GLY A 43 5.87 8.63 10.55
N LEU A 44 4.75 8.95 9.87
CA LEU A 44 4.09 10.24 10.00
C LEU A 44 3.62 10.48 11.43
N THR A 45 2.93 9.52 12.06
CA THR A 45 2.42 9.67 13.43
C THR A 45 3.56 9.95 14.40
N TYR A 46 4.70 9.28 14.21
CA TYR A 46 5.87 9.51 15.03
C TYR A 46 6.51 10.88 14.77
N ARG A 47 6.60 11.32 13.52
CA ARG A 47 7.18 12.63 13.17
C ARG A 47 6.30 13.79 13.65
N TRP A 48 4.99 13.60 13.75
CA TRP A 48 4.03 14.61 14.20
C TRP A 48 3.69 14.45 15.69
N THR A 49 4.61 14.84 16.57
CA THR A 49 4.31 14.97 18.01
C THR A 49 3.86 16.39 18.33
N GLY A 50 2.56 16.60 18.53
CA GLY A 50 2.00 17.92 18.81
C GLY A 50 1.92 18.80 17.57
N THR A 51 2.56 19.98 17.59
CA THR A 51 2.48 20.97 16.50
C THR A 51 3.75 21.07 15.64
N GLN A 52 4.75 20.24 15.89
CA GLN A 52 6.03 20.28 15.17
C GLN A 52 6.34 18.93 14.54
N ARG A 53 6.81 18.97 13.29
CA ARG A 53 7.36 17.80 12.60
C ARG A 53 8.83 17.64 13.02
N ILE A 54 9.18 16.49 13.57
CA ILE A 54 10.57 16.17 13.92
C ILE A 54 11.29 15.66 12.67
N GLU A 55 12.50 16.18 12.42
CA GLU A 55 13.36 15.74 11.30
C GLU A 55 13.90 14.33 11.52
N CYS A 56 14.06 13.55 10.45
CA CYS A 56 14.60 12.19 10.52
C CYS A 56 16.01 12.15 11.10
N THR A 57 16.20 11.36 12.16
CA THR A 57 17.49 11.13 12.82
C THR A 57 17.87 9.64 12.73
N PRO A 58 19.16 9.27 12.73
CA PRO A 58 19.59 7.88 12.60
C PRO A 58 18.99 6.89 13.62
N ASP A 59 18.54 7.36 14.79
CA ASP A 59 17.83 6.56 15.80
C ASP A 59 16.34 6.32 15.49
N MET A 60 15.82 6.80 14.36
CA MET A 60 14.42 6.62 13.96
C MET A 60 14.09 5.28 13.30
N SER A 61 15.06 4.37 13.14
CA SER A 61 14.89 3.11 12.39
C SER A 61 13.93 2.07 13.03
N MET A 62 13.05 2.46 13.97
CA MET A 62 12.11 1.58 14.66
C MET A 62 10.72 2.22 14.89
N LYS A 63 10.35 3.27 14.13
CA LYS A 63 9.28 4.19 14.57
C LYS A 63 8.04 4.27 13.66
N TRP A 64 7.83 3.31 12.76
CA TRP A 64 6.63 3.23 11.91
C TRP A 64 5.87 1.90 11.99
N ASP A 65 6.13 1.09 13.01
CA ASP A 65 5.43 -0.18 13.23
C ASP A 65 3.91 0.02 13.37
N VAL A 66 3.48 1.17 13.91
CA VAL A 66 2.07 1.50 14.06
C VAL A 66 1.37 1.53 12.70
N GLU A 67 1.92 2.23 11.71
CA GLU A 67 1.34 2.29 10.37
C GLU A 67 1.46 0.93 9.67
N ILE A 68 2.59 0.23 9.81
CA ILE A 68 2.80 -1.11 9.23
C ILE A 68 1.76 -2.11 9.75
N GLU A 69 1.54 -2.18 11.06
CA GLU A 69 0.52 -3.07 11.64
C GLU A 69 -0.90 -2.63 11.28
N ALA A 70 -1.16 -1.33 11.16
CA ALA A 70 -2.45 -0.83 10.69
C ALA A 70 -2.71 -1.26 9.24
N THR A 71 -1.73 -1.09 8.34
CA THR A 71 -1.81 -1.59 6.96
C THR A 71 -2.01 -3.11 6.96
N ARG A 72 -1.26 -3.86 7.77
CA ARG A 72 -1.40 -5.33 7.86
C ARG A 72 -2.79 -5.75 8.34
N ALA A 73 -3.38 -5.02 9.29
CA ALA A 73 -4.74 -5.26 9.75
C ALA A 73 -5.76 -5.04 8.62
N VAL A 74 -5.60 -3.99 7.80
CA VAL A 74 -6.42 -3.77 6.61
C VAL A 74 -6.27 -4.93 5.62
N ILE A 75 -5.04 -5.35 5.30
CA ILE A 75 -4.78 -6.48 4.42
C ILE A 75 -5.46 -7.76 4.91
N LYS A 76 -5.33 -8.08 6.21
CA LYS A 76 -6.03 -9.22 6.83
C LYS A 76 -7.54 -9.15 6.66
N LYS A 77 -8.14 -7.96 6.82
CA LYS A 77 -9.58 -7.76 6.62
C LYS A 77 -9.98 -7.96 5.16
N LEU A 78 -9.26 -7.38 4.22
CA LEU A 78 -9.51 -7.53 2.78
C LEU A 78 -9.47 -9.00 2.36
N ASN A 79 -8.47 -9.75 2.84
CA ASN A 79 -8.31 -11.18 2.53
C ASN A 79 -9.47 -12.03 3.08
N GLN A 80 -10.16 -11.57 4.13
CA GLN A 80 -11.27 -12.28 4.78
C GLN A 80 -12.66 -11.86 4.26
N MET A 81 -12.76 -10.80 3.45
CA MET A 81 -14.05 -10.34 2.94
C MET A 81 -14.71 -11.42 2.07
N GLN A 82 -16.04 -11.56 2.22
CA GLN A 82 -16.87 -12.33 1.31
C GLN A 82 -18.09 -11.49 0.88
N PRO A 83 -18.23 -11.14 -0.42
CA PRO A 83 -17.28 -11.43 -1.53
C PRO A 83 -15.87 -10.83 -1.30
N LYS A 84 -14.91 -11.08 -2.21
CA LYS A 84 -13.68 -10.28 -2.23
C LYS A 84 -13.93 -8.96 -2.97
N PRO A 85 -13.27 -7.84 -2.59
CA PRO A 85 -13.36 -6.61 -3.35
C PRO A 85 -12.78 -6.82 -4.75
N LYS A 86 -13.35 -6.12 -5.74
CA LYS A 86 -12.90 -6.19 -7.13
C LYS A 86 -11.44 -5.74 -7.28
N PHE A 87 -11.04 -4.76 -6.48
CA PHE A 87 -9.67 -4.30 -6.31
C PHE A 87 -9.55 -3.53 -4.98
N PHE A 88 -8.31 -3.33 -4.53
CA PHE A 88 -7.95 -2.42 -3.46
C PHE A 88 -7.11 -1.29 -4.08
N ILE A 89 -7.54 -0.04 -3.90
CA ILE A 89 -6.78 1.13 -4.36
C ILE A 89 -6.19 1.89 -3.18
N VAL A 90 -4.92 2.27 -3.27
CA VAL A 90 -4.24 3.18 -2.34
C VAL A 90 -3.97 4.50 -3.06
N CYS A 91 -4.63 5.54 -2.58
CA CYS A 91 -4.58 6.88 -3.15
C CYS A 91 -3.59 7.78 -2.41
N GLY A 92 -2.42 7.98 -3.02
CA GLY A 92 -1.45 8.95 -2.51
C GLY A 92 -0.59 8.46 -1.35
N ASP A 93 0.51 9.18 -1.14
CA ASP A 93 1.38 9.19 0.04
C ASP A 93 1.53 7.82 0.72
N ILE A 94 2.06 6.86 -0.05
CA ILE A 94 2.32 5.49 0.41
C ILE A 94 3.39 5.49 1.51
N VAL A 95 4.35 6.39 1.40
CA VAL A 95 5.45 6.62 2.35
C VAL A 95 5.41 8.08 2.79
N ASP A 96 6.00 8.39 3.95
CA ASP A 96 6.05 9.78 4.47
C ASP A 96 7.39 10.45 4.12
N ALA A 97 8.47 9.67 4.00
CA ALA A 97 9.80 10.20 3.69
C ALA A 97 9.85 10.73 2.25
N PHE A 98 10.36 11.95 2.04
CA PHE A 98 10.62 12.49 0.71
C PHE A 98 11.81 11.79 0.04
N ASP A 99 11.95 11.93 -1.28
CA ASP A 99 13.03 11.34 -2.09
C ASP A 99 14.45 11.71 -1.59
N PHE A 100 14.63 12.85 -0.92
CA PHE A 100 15.93 13.29 -0.40
C PHE A 100 16.22 12.79 1.03
N GLU A 101 15.28 12.10 1.69
CA GLU A 101 15.41 11.58 3.05
C GLU A 101 15.94 10.13 3.08
N GLU A 102 16.86 9.76 2.19
CA GLU A 102 17.52 8.46 2.23
C GLU A 102 18.39 8.30 3.50
N PRO A 103 18.47 7.09 4.10
CA PRO A 103 17.94 5.80 3.62
C PRO A 103 16.48 5.54 4.03
N PHE A 104 15.82 6.46 4.73
CA PHE A 104 14.50 6.23 5.31
C PHE A 104 13.42 6.02 4.25
N ARG A 105 13.53 6.72 3.12
CA ARG A 105 12.65 6.51 1.95
C ARG A 105 12.68 5.06 1.49
N THR A 106 13.87 4.53 1.20
CA THR A 106 14.02 3.13 0.77
C THR A 106 13.52 2.14 1.84
N GLN A 107 13.76 2.42 3.13
CA GLN A 107 13.29 1.55 4.22
C GLN A 107 11.76 1.51 4.32
N GLN A 108 11.09 2.67 4.31
CA GLN A 108 9.63 2.75 4.33
C GLN A 108 9.01 2.04 3.12
N GLU A 109 9.59 2.22 1.93
CA GLU A 109 9.13 1.54 0.72
C GLU A 109 9.23 0.01 0.82
N ASN A 110 10.32 -0.52 1.38
CA ASN A 110 10.52 -1.95 1.51
C ASN A 110 9.52 -2.57 2.49
N ASP A 111 9.35 -1.95 3.66
CA ASP A 111 8.47 -2.47 4.71
C ASP A 111 7.00 -2.42 4.26
N ILE A 112 6.56 -1.31 3.67
CA ILE A 112 5.18 -1.19 3.20
C ILE A 112 4.90 -2.15 2.02
N LYS A 113 5.85 -2.33 1.09
CA LYS A 113 5.72 -3.31 0.00
C LYS A 113 5.65 -4.73 0.55
N GLN A 114 6.39 -5.06 1.60
CA GLN A 114 6.32 -6.37 2.25
C GLN A 114 4.91 -6.65 2.78
N VAL A 115 4.30 -5.69 3.49
CA VAL A 115 2.94 -5.82 4.02
C VAL A 115 1.89 -5.89 2.90
N LEU A 116 1.98 -4.99 1.91
CA LEU A 116 1.06 -4.96 0.78
C LEU A 116 1.11 -6.25 -0.05
N ASN A 117 2.27 -6.92 -0.09
CA ASN A 117 2.44 -8.21 -0.75
C ASN A 117 1.77 -9.39 0.00
N GLU A 118 1.33 -9.19 1.24
CA GLU A 118 0.47 -10.15 1.96
C GLU A 118 -1.00 -10.12 1.45
N LEU A 119 -1.37 -9.17 0.59
CA LEU A 119 -2.69 -9.11 -0.04
C LEU A 119 -2.96 -10.37 -0.86
N ASP A 120 -4.18 -10.88 -0.77
CA ASP A 120 -4.60 -12.04 -1.53
C ASP A 120 -4.38 -11.80 -3.03
N PRO A 121 -3.65 -12.69 -3.72
CA PRO A 121 -3.33 -12.58 -5.14
C PRO A 121 -4.51 -12.30 -6.07
N SER A 122 -5.72 -12.69 -5.67
CA SER A 122 -6.93 -12.48 -6.47
C SER A 122 -7.50 -11.07 -6.35
N ILE A 123 -6.97 -10.23 -5.44
CA ILE A 123 -7.37 -8.84 -5.26
C ILE A 123 -6.28 -7.96 -5.90
N PRO A 124 -6.55 -7.32 -7.05
CA PRO A 124 -5.66 -6.33 -7.61
C PRO A 124 -5.38 -5.18 -6.63
N LEU A 125 -4.10 -4.87 -6.43
CA LEU A 125 -3.65 -3.67 -5.74
C LEU A 125 -3.35 -2.58 -6.78
N VAL A 126 -4.02 -1.45 -6.66
CA VAL A 126 -3.80 -0.26 -7.51
C VAL A 126 -3.22 0.84 -6.64
N CYS A 127 -2.05 1.35 -7.02
CA CYS A 127 -1.41 2.47 -6.32
C CYS A 127 -1.38 3.69 -7.23
N VAL A 128 -1.77 4.85 -6.71
CA VAL A 128 -1.60 6.14 -7.40
C VAL A 128 -0.74 7.07 -6.56
N CYS A 129 0.12 7.85 -7.22
CA CYS A 129 1.10 8.70 -6.56
C CYS A 129 0.43 9.83 -5.76
N GLY A 130 1.04 10.18 -4.64
CA GLY A 130 0.77 11.42 -3.92
C GLY A 130 1.93 12.40 -4.08
N ASN A 131 2.07 13.33 -3.15
CA ASN A 131 3.17 14.30 -3.16
C ASN A 131 4.39 13.83 -2.35
N HIS A 132 4.24 12.79 -1.53
CA HIS A 132 5.35 12.12 -0.85
C HIS A 132 5.90 10.97 -1.70
#